data_AF-A0A1C6LGQ5-F1
#
_entry.id   AF-A0A1C6LGQ5-F1
#
_cell.length_a   1.000
_cell.length_b   1.000
_cell.length_c   1.000
_cell.angle_alpha   90.00
_cell.angle_beta   90.00
_cell.angle_gamma   90.00
#
_symmetry.space_group_name_H-M   'P 1'
#
loop_
_entity.id
_entity.type
_entity.pdbx_description
1 polymer ?
#
loop_
_entity_poly.entity_id
_entity_poly.type
_entity_poly.pdbx_seq_one_letter_code
_entity_poly.pdbx_strand_id
1 'polypeptide(L)'
;MARVPWSSSSGTQMLTASEHKASTKATSRAPQDLLRDRLVAELQEKDPGVALTGLQAEMAERPSLARHCASIARALGRAAVQKYGSVQRANRYSRPVCDTSFAAGVSRTH
;
A
#
# COMPACT_ATOMS: atom_id res chain seq x y z
N MET A 1 -43.89 28.04 -5.60
CA MET A 1 -44.14 26.61 -5.36
C MET A 1 -44.52 25.95 -6.68
N ALA A 2 -43.60 25.21 -7.30
CA ALA A 2 -43.80 24.58 -8.60
C ALA A 2 -43.35 23.11 -8.55
N ARG A 3 -44.22 22.25 -9.09
CA ARG A 3 -44.20 20.78 -9.12
C ARG A 3 -43.12 20.24 -10.06
N VAL A 4 -42.59 19.05 -9.79
CA VAL A 4 -42.70 17.90 -10.73
C VAL A 4 -42.41 16.55 -10.05
N PRO A 5 -43.18 15.49 -10.37
CA PRO A 5 -42.92 14.11 -9.99
C PRO A 5 -42.11 13.40 -11.08
N TRP A 6 -41.26 12.44 -10.70
CA TRP A 6 -40.70 11.50 -11.66
C TRP A 6 -40.43 10.15 -10.99
N SER A 7 -41.40 9.26 -11.16
CA SER A 7 -41.13 7.84 -11.32
C SER A 7 -40.72 7.61 -12.77
N SER A 8 -39.58 6.98 -13.01
CA SER A 8 -39.44 6.01 -14.09
C SER A 8 -38.32 5.03 -13.74
N SER A 9 -38.69 3.77 -13.73
CA SER A 9 -37.84 2.62 -13.47
C SER A 9 -37.14 2.17 -14.76
N SER A 10 -36.00 1.50 -14.55
CA SER A 10 -35.44 0.39 -15.35
C SER A 10 -34.27 0.72 -16.27
N GLY A 11 -33.16 0.02 -16.05
CA GLY A 11 -32.12 -0.17 -17.06
C GLY A 11 -30.71 -0.22 -16.51
N THR A 12 -30.31 -1.37 -15.98
CA THR A 12 -28.91 -1.77 -15.76
C THR A 12 -28.07 -1.50 -17.02
N GLN A 13 -27.10 -0.58 -16.94
CA GLN A 13 -25.88 -0.69 -17.72
C GLN A 13 -24.67 -0.41 -16.83
N MET A 14 -23.87 -1.47 -16.71
CA MET A 14 -22.60 -1.49 -16.03
C MET A 14 -21.65 -0.52 -16.71
N LEU A 15 -21.15 0.46 -15.96
CA LEU A 15 -19.92 1.15 -16.27
C LEU A 15 -18.94 0.82 -15.15
N THR A 16 -18.27 -0.32 -15.33
CA THR A 16 -17.06 -0.69 -14.62
C THR A 16 -15.94 0.27 -15.03
N ALA A 17 -15.73 1.31 -14.24
CA ALA A 17 -14.54 2.14 -14.33
C ALA A 17 -13.89 2.24 -12.95
N SER A 18 -13.16 1.17 -12.61
CA SER A 18 -12.01 1.12 -11.71
C SER A 18 -11.91 2.20 -10.62
N GLU A 19 -12.84 2.22 -9.68
CA GLU A 19 -12.53 2.75 -8.36
C GLU A 19 -11.65 1.73 -7.64
N HIS A 20 -10.40 2.15 -7.48
CA HIS A 20 -9.38 1.46 -6.73
C HIS A 20 -9.97 0.91 -5.44
N LYS A 21 -9.77 -0.39 -5.24
CA LYS A 21 -9.98 -1.18 -4.03
C LYS A 21 -9.52 -0.40 -2.77
N ALA A 22 -10.37 0.50 -2.30
CA ALA A 22 -10.20 1.33 -1.11
C ALA A 22 -11.42 1.14 -0.22
N SER A 23 -11.91 -0.11 -0.13
CA SER A 23 -12.98 -0.48 0.79
C SER A 23 -12.65 -1.81 1.45
N THR A 24 -11.74 -1.74 2.42
CA THR A 24 -11.78 -2.54 3.65
C THR A 24 -11.20 -1.67 4.78
N LYS A 25 -11.78 -0.49 4.96
CA LYS A 25 -11.61 0.30 6.19
C LYS A 25 -12.42 -0.44 7.27
N ALA A 26 -11.75 -0.96 8.29
CA ALA A 26 -12.31 -1.63 9.48
C ALA A 26 -12.60 -3.15 9.42
N THR A 27 -11.69 -3.97 8.86
CA THR A 27 -11.53 -5.34 9.37
C THR A 27 -10.51 -5.29 10.50
N SER A 28 -10.75 -6.03 11.60
CA SER A 28 -9.77 -6.33 12.65
C SER A 28 -8.34 -6.20 12.12
N ARG A 29 -7.53 -5.26 12.66
CA ARG A 29 -6.18 -4.96 12.17
C ARG A 29 -5.47 -6.27 11.86
N ALA A 30 -5.41 -6.60 10.57
CA ALA A 30 -4.91 -7.89 10.19
C ALA A 30 -3.42 -7.94 10.55
N PRO A 31 -2.87 -9.12 10.89
CA PRO A 31 -1.47 -9.21 11.31
C PRO A 31 -0.51 -8.58 10.29
N GLN A 32 -0.84 -8.62 8.99
CA GLN A 32 -0.09 -7.92 7.94
C GLN A 32 -0.16 -6.39 8.01
N ASP A 33 -1.29 -5.81 8.45
CA ASP A 33 -1.44 -4.35 8.60
C ASP A 33 -0.67 -3.86 9.83
N LEU A 34 -0.69 -4.62 10.93
CA LEU A 34 0.15 -4.34 12.10
C LEU A 34 1.63 -4.39 11.75
N LEU A 35 2.05 -5.42 11.00
CA LEU A 35 3.42 -5.55 10.53
C LEU A 35 3.81 -4.38 9.62
N ARG A 36 2.93 -4.01 8.69
CA ARG A 36 3.14 -2.83 7.82
C ARG A 36 3.33 -1.57 8.65
N ASP A 37 2.42 -1.29 9.57
CA ASP A 37 2.44 -0.05 10.34
C ASP A 37 3.69 0.03 11.24
N ARG A 38 4.10 -1.10 11.84
CA ARG A 38 5.36 -1.22 12.58
C ARG A 38 6.57 -0.94 11.69
N LEU A 39 6.63 -1.54 10.50
CA LEU A 39 7.73 -1.34 9.56
C LEU A 39 7.76 0.09 8.99
N VAL A 40 6.59 0.71 8.80
CA VAL A 40 6.49 2.11 8.39
C VAL A 40 7.01 3.01 9.50
N ALA A 41 6.61 2.77 10.76
CA ALA A 41 7.15 3.51 11.90
C ALA A 41 8.67 3.35 12.01
N GLU A 42 9.18 2.13 11.89
CA GLU A 42 10.61 1.86 11.95
C GLU A 42 11.39 2.50 10.78
N LEU A 43 10.81 2.51 9.58
CA LEU A 43 11.35 3.23 8.43
C LEU A 43 11.41 4.74 8.70
N GLN A 44 10.40 5.30 9.36
CA GLN A 44 10.33 6.72 9.72
C GLN A 44 11.33 7.09 10.83
N GLU A 45 11.51 6.23 11.83
CA GLU A 45 12.46 6.48 12.93
C GLU A 45 13.91 6.21 12.53
N LYS A 46 14.18 5.14 11.78
CA LYS A 46 15.55 4.69 11.44
C LYS A 46 15.84 4.91 9.96
N ASP A 47 15.91 3.82 9.19
CA ASP A 47 16.22 3.80 7.77
C ASP A 47 15.36 2.75 7.06
N PRO A 48 15.03 2.98 5.77
CA PRO A 48 14.31 2.02 4.94
C PRO A 48 15.08 0.71 4.81
N GLY A 49 16.41 0.72 4.88
CA GLY A 49 17.23 -0.49 4.88
C GLY A 49 16.97 -1.42 6.07
N VAL A 50 16.76 -0.86 7.27
CA VAL A 50 16.46 -1.63 8.48
C VAL A 50 15.06 -2.22 8.39
N ALA A 51 14.07 -1.40 8.04
CA ALA A 51 12.70 -1.86 7.82
C ALA A 51 12.62 -2.94 6.73
N LEU A 52 13.34 -2.78 5.61
CA LEU A 52 13.38 -3.79 4.55
C LEU A 52 14.01 -5.11 5.02
N THR A 53 15.01 -5.05 5.89
CA THR A 53 15.64 -6.25 6.47
C THR A 53 14.68 -6.95 7.44
N GLY A 54 13.96 -6.19 8.28
CA GLY A 54 12.90 -6.73 9.15
C GLY A 54 11.77 -7.37 8.34
N LEU A 55 11.38 -6.76 7.22
CA LEU A 55 10.40 -7.33 6.29
C LEU A 55 10.91 -8.65 5.70
N GLN A 56 12.18 -8.73 5.28
CA GLN A 56 12.77 -9.97 4.76
C GLN A 56 12.73 -11.10 5.79
N ALA A 57 13.11 -10.82 7.04
CA ALA A 57 13.08 -11.79 8.12
C ALA A 57 11.66 -12.30 8.39
N GLU A 58 10.69 -11.41 8.54
CA GLU A 58 9.28 -11.77 8.78
C GLU A 58 8.68 -12.60 7.62
N MET A 59 9.07 -12.33 6.37
CA MET A 59 8.62 -13.12 5.22
C MET A 59 9.26 -14.51 5.18
N ALA A 60 10.52 -14.62 5.61
CA ALA A 60 11.19 -15.91 5.76
C ALA A 60 10.57 -16.75 6.88
N GLU A 61 10.19 -16.13 8.00
CA GLU A 61 9.52 -16.80 9.11
C GLU A 61 8.06 -17.14 8.82
N ARG A 62 7.37 -16.27 8.07
CA ARG A 62 5.92 -16.35 7.85
C ARG A 62 5.59 -16.22 6.35
N PRO A 63 5.77 -17.31 5.56
CA PRO A 63 5.49 -17.28 4.12
C PRO A 63 4.01 -17.01 3.79
N SER A 64 3.09 -17.21 4.74
CA SER A 64 1.68 -16.82 4.60
C SER A 64 1.48 -15.30 4.44
N LEU A 65 2.38 -14.49 5.02
CA LEU A 65 2.43 -13.04 4.86
C LEU A 65 3.11 -12.61 3.56
N ALA A 66 3.90 -13.50 2.93
CA ALA A 66 4.58 -13.21 1.66
C ALA A 66 3.60 -12.85 0.54
N ARG A 67 2.39 -13.43 0.56
CA ARG A 67 1.29 -13.05 -0.35
C ARG A 67 0.92 -11.57 -0.27
N HIS A 68 1.16 -10.94 0.88
CA HIS A 68 0.93 -9.51 1.11
C HIS A 68 2.18 -8.65 0.99
N CYS A 69 3.36 -9.26 0.76
CA CYS A 69 4.62 -8.53 0.80
C CYS A 69 4.68 -7.41 -0.25
N ALA A 70 4.17 -7.64 -1.46
CA ALA A 70 4.11 -6.60 -2.49
C ALA A 70 3.29 -5.38 -2.05
N SER A 71 2.19 -5.59 -1.32
CA SER A 71 1.35 -4.50 -0.79
C SER A 71 2.07 -3.72 0.30
N ILE A 72 2.73 -4.42 1.23
CA ILE A 72 3.51 -3.84 2.33
C ILE A 72 4.70 -3.06 1.78
N ALA A 73 5.48 -3.65 0.87
CA ALA A 73 6.63 -3.02 0.22
C ALA A 73 6.24 -1.74 -0.54
N ARG A 74 5.08 -1.74 -1.22
CA ARG A 74 4.57 -0.52 -1.90
C ARG A 74 4.18 0.58 -0.91
N ALA A 75 3.64 0.22 0.25
CA ALA A 75 3.33 1.19 1.31
C ALA A 75 4.61 1.79 1.90
N LEU A 76 5.63 0.96 2.15
CA LEU A 76 6.94 1.39 2.61
C LEU A 76 7.63 2.31 1.60
N GLY A 77 7.56 1.99 0.30
CA GLY A 77 8.13 2.84 -0.75
C GLY A 77 7.54 4.26 -0.75
N ARG A 78 6.22 4.38 -0.60
CA ARG A 78 5.54 5.67 -0.49
C ARG A 78 5.91 6.43 0.79
N ALA A 79 6.01 5.73 1.91
CA ALA A 79 6.45 6.30 3.18
C ALA A 79 7.90 6.81 3.11
N ALA A 80 8.78 6.09 2.40
CA ALA A 80 10.15 6.49 2.16
C ALA A 80 10.24 7.77 1.32
N VAL A 81 9.42 7.91 0.27
CA VAL A 81 9.38 9.17 -0.51
C VAL A 81 8.94 10.34 0.38
N GLN A 82 7.93 10.13 1.24
CA GLN A 82 7.49 11.16 2.19
C GLN A 82 8.58 11.53 3.20
N LYS A 83 9.38 10.56 3.69
CA LYS A 83 10.49 10.81 4.62
C LYS A 83 11.64 11.57 3.96
N TYR A 84 12.11 11.09 2.81
CA TYR A 84 13.33 11.61 2.17
C TYR A 84 13.06 12.77 1.20
N GLY A 85 11.80 13.09 0.91
CA GLY A 85 11.36 14.15 0.01
C GLY A 85 11.78 13.97 -1.45
N SER A 86 12.34 12.81 -1.82
CA SER A 86 12.83 12.57 -3.17
C SER A 86 12.76 11.09 -3.53
N VAL A 87 12.14 10.83 -4.68
CA VAL A 87 12.01 9.49 -5.27
C VAL A 87 13.40 8.87 -5.50
N GLN A 88 14.37 9.66 -5.95
CA GLN A 88 15.75 9.21 -6.16
C GLN A 88 16.44 8.74 -4.87
N ARG A 89 16.28 9.44 -3.73
CA ARG A 89 16.89 9.00 -2.47
C ARG A 89 16.22 7.74 -1.96
N ALA A 90 14.89 7.68 -2.01
CA ALA A 90 14.15 6.47 -1.63
C ALA A 90 14.53 5.25 -2.50
N ASN A 91 14.70 5.45 -3.82
CA ASN A 91 15.02 4.35 -4.74
C ASN A 91 16.44 3.78 -4.55
N ARG A 92 17.39 4.52 -3.96
CA ARG A 92 18.72 3.98 -3.61
C ARG A 92 18.63 2.86 -2.58
N TYR A 93 17.56 2.81 -1.80
CA TYR A 93 17.31 1.77 -0.81
C TYR A 93 16.44 0.63 -1.37
N SER A 94 16.00 0.68 -2.63
CA SER A 94 15.27 -0.41 -3.27
C SER A 94 16.14 -1.66 -3.35
N ARG A 95 15.90 -2.61 -2.45
CA ARG A 95 16.47 -3.96 -2.50
C ARG A 95 15.43 -4.94 -3.09
N PRO A 96 15.83 -6.01 -3.78
CA PRO A 96 14.91 -7.03 -4.29
C PRO A 96 14.39 -7.91 -3.14
N VAL A 97 13.51 -7.34 -2.31
CA VAL A 97 12.94 -8.01 -1.13
C VAL A 97 11.69 -8.81 -1.49
N CYS A 98 10.81 -8.22 -2.31
CA CYS A 98 9.55 -8.84 -2.77
C CYS A 98 9.23 -8.35 -4.19
N ASP A 99 9.97 -8.87 -5.16
CA ASP A 99 9.78 -8.59 -6.60
C ASP A 99 9.91 -7.11 -6.99
N THR A 100 10.84 -6.37 -6.38
CA THR A 100 11.01 -4.92 -6.61
C THR A 100 9.78 -4.06 -6.28
N SER A 101 8.79 -4.62 -5.56
CA SER A 101 7.54 -3.92 -5.21
C SER A 101 7.75 -2.63 -4.41
N PHE A 102 8.88 -2.50 -3.71
CA PHE A 102 9.27 -1.25 -3.05
C PHE A 102 9.53 -0.13 -4.05
N ALA A 103 10.33 -0.40 -5.10
CA ALA A 103 10.59 0.54 -6.18
C ALA A 103 9.29 0.95 -6.89
N ALA A 104 8.38 -0.01 -7.12
CA ALA A 104 7.06 0.26 -7.67
C ALA A 104 6.18 1.14 -6.76
N GLY A 105 6.37 1.06 -5.43
CA GLY A 105 5.75 1.97 -4.48
C GLY A 105 6.31 3.37 -4.57
N VAL A 106 7.64 3.48 -4.64
CA VAL A 106 8.38 4.74 -4.78
C VAL A 106 7.98 5.47 -6.08
N SER A 107 7.93 4.77 -7.22
CA SER A 107 7.59 5.35 -8.53
C SER A 107 6.13 5.79 -8.65
N ARG A 108 5.21 5.22 -7.87
CA ARG A 108 3.78 5.57 -7.87
C ARG A 108 3.45 6.80 -7.02
N THR A 109 4.47 7.47 -6.48
CA THR A 109 4.34 8.71 -5.67
C THR A 109 4.62 9.97 -6.49
N HIS A 110 4.62 9.85 -7.83
CA HIS A 110 5.05 10.87 -8.78
C HIS A 110 3.88 11.64 -9.41
#